data_AF-A0A2N5Z916-F1
#
_entry.id   AF-A0A2N5Z916-F1
#
_cell.length_a   1.000
_cell.length_b   1.000
_cell.length_c   1.000
_cell.angle_alpha   90.00
_cell.angle_beta   90.00
_cell.angle_gamma   90.00
#
_symmetry.space_group_name_H-M   'P 1'
#
loop_
_entity.id
_entity.type
_entity.pdbx_description
1 polymer ?
#
loop_
_entity_poly.entity_id
_entity_poly.type
_entity_poly.pdbx_seq_one_letter_code
_entity_poly.pdbx_strand_id
1 'polypeptide(L)'
;MKKMCFLFVIISMIFIDLYALEGDFIDRSKITGKVMEIVGSVRYIRGNFKIENPDYTLTAGQGKIDEKTNIMQAIVNVKLVQEKYTLTCNKLNYYIDEEKAVATGQPMIIERDNGDDSSEVVIHSSEVTGERIINFVKEDRVVVEDNVKVEKVNIEDGRKVLDYRLFCDNLTYYNTVGKAIAICNVKIERLDSVAYGDRLVFYEEEGRIEIVGNASVKRNNGDEVYGEKIVYFTDADRVLIFKAKAAVIPGGGGEK
;
A
#
# COMPACT_ATOMS: atom_id res chain seq x y z
N MET A 1 -17.65 -32.87 -17.51
CA MET A 1 -17.82 -31.48 -17.03
C MET A 1 -16.64 -31.15 -16.12
N LYS A 2 -15.61 -30.47 -16.66
CA LYS A 2 -14.45 -30.04 -15.86
C LYS A 2 -14.95 -28.97 -14.87
N LYS A 3 -14.82 -29.26 -13.58
CA LYS A 3 -15.07 -28.26 -12.53
C LYS A 3 -14.14 -27.08 -12.80
N MET A 4 -14.75 -25.94 -13.07
CA MET A 4 -14.12 -24.66 -13.27
C MET A 4 -13.66 -24.17 -11.89
N CYS A 5 -12.60 -24.79 -11.36
CA CYS A 5 -11.99 -24.40 -10.09
C CYS A 5 -11.20 -23.12 -10.33
N PHE A 6 -11.83 -21.99 -10.05
CA PHE A 6 -11.15 -20.73 -9.87
C PHE A 6 -10.49 -20.75 -8.49
N LEU A 7 -9.21 -21.10 -8.47
CA LEU A 7 -8.37 -20.99 -7.30
C LEU A 7 -7.87 -19.54 -7.26
N PHE A 8 -8.52 -18.64 -6.52
CA PHE A 8 -7.99 -17.29 -6.34
C PHE A 8 -8.04 -16.81 -4.89
N VAL A 9 -6.86 -16.39 -4.45
CA VAL A 9 -6.45 -15.96 -3.13
C VAL A 9 -7.08 -14.59 -2.80
N ILE A 10 -7.37 -14.41 -1.51
CA ILE A 10 -7.91 -13.20 -0.88
C ILE A 10 -7.01 -12.01 -1.24
N ILE A 11 -7.60 -10.98 -1.85
CA ILE A 11 -6.95 -9.68 -1.98
C ILE A 11 -7.00 -9.04 -0.61
N SER A 12 -6.11 -9.45 0.30
CA SER A 12 -5.80 -8.61 1.43
C SER A 12 -4.92 -7.50 0.86
N MET A 13 -5.52 -6.34 0.64
CA MET A 13 -4.78 -5.13 0.34
C MET A 13 -4.26 -4.61 1.67
N ILE A 14 -2.94 -4.68 1.80
CA ILE A 14 -2.07 -3.87 2.66
C ILE A 14 -2.86 -3.04 3.67
N PHE A 15 -2.91 -3.53 4.90
CA PHE A 15 -3.28 -2.67 6.01
C PHE A 15 -2.16 -1.63 6.08
N ILE A 16 -2.42 -0.34 5.86
CA ILE A 16 -1.41 0.68 6.13
C ILE A 16 -1.83 1.38 7.42
N ASP A 17 -1.77 0.59 8.48
CA ASP A 17 -1.89 1.01 9.87
C ASP A 17 -0.59 1.70 10.29
N LEU A 18 -0.19 2.72 9.52
CA LEU A 18 0.92 3.58 9.85
C LEU A 18 0.42 4.58 10.89
N TYR A 19 0.31 4.14 12.15
CA TYR A 19 0.05 4.99 13.32
C TYR A 19 1.27 5.84 13.63
N ALA A 20 1.69 6.65 12.67
CA ALA A 20 2.80 7.54 12.85
C ALA A 20 2.34 8.64 13.80
N LEU A 21 2.74 8.49 15.07
CA LEU A 21 3.01 9.60 15.99
C LEU A 21 1.75 10.23 16.63
N GLU A 22 0.82 9.44 17.17
CA GLU A 22 -0.33 9.99 17.95
C GLU A 22 0.10 10.96 19.06
N GLY A 23 -0.78 11.97 19.29
CA GLY A 23 -0.96 13.06 20.29
C GLY A 23 0.00 13.32 21.45
N ASP A 24 0.98 12.46 21.71
CA ASP A 24 1.90 12.49 22.85
C ASP A 24 3.35 12.21 22.39
N PHE A 25 3.63 12.56 21.13
CA PHE A 25 4.84 12.24 20.39
C PHE A 25 6.14 12.52 21.15
N ILE A 26 6.17 13.55 22.00
CA ILE A 26 7.37 13.95 22.75
C ILE A 26 7.42 13.27 24.12
N ASP A 27 6.28 13.08 24.79
CA ASP A 27 6.25 12.74 26.21
C ASP A 27 6.62 11.28 26.49
N ARG A 28 6.34 10.38 25.53
CA ARG A 28 6.69 8.95 25.61
C ARG A 28 7.90 8.55 24.79
N SER A 29 8.54 9.50 24.11
CA SER A 29 9.59 9.20 23.15
C SER A 29 10.97 9.55 23.66
N LYS A 30 11.89 8.60 23.55
CA LYS A 30 13.31 8.84 23.78
C LYS A 30 13.96 9.31 22.49
N ILE A 31 14.40 10.57 22.49
CA ILE A 31 15.06 11.20 21.35
C ILE A 31 16.57 11.23 21.57
N THR A 32 17.33 10.69 20.62
CA THR A 32 18.79 10.61 20.69
C THR A 32 19.46 11.02 19.38
N GLY A 33 20.74 11.40 19.48
CA GLY A 33 21.62 11.71 18.36
C GLY A 33 23.01 12.04 18.87
N LYS A 34 23.99 12.12 17.97
CA LYS A 34 25.39 12.40 18.32
C LYS A 34 25.57 13.84 18.80
N VAL A 35 24.90 14.79 18.17
CA VAL A 35 24.93 16.21 18.53
C VAL A 35 23.50 16.73 18.56
N MET A 36 23.14 17.42 19.64
CA MET A 36 21.88 18.16 19.76
C MET A 36 22.21 19.64 20.00
N GLU A 37 21.68 20.51 19.14
CA GLU A 37 21.79 21.96 19.24
C GLU A 37 20.39 22.54 19.46
N ILE A 38 20.24 23.37 20.49
CA ILE A 38 18.97 24.02 20.82
C ILE A 38 19.10 25.51 20.50
N VAL A 39 18.28 25.98 19.57
CA VAL A 39 18.24 27.39 19.14
C VAL A 39 16.82 27.91 19.33
N GLY A 40 16.57 28.58 20.45
CA GLY A 40 15.23 28.99 20.84
C GLY A 40 14.31 27.79 21.03
N SER A 41 13.21 27.72 20.26
CA SER A 41 12.22 26.64 20.27
C SER A 41 12.53 25.50 19.30
N VAL A 42 13.73 25.52 18.69
CA VAL A 42 14.11 24.55 17.65
C VAL A 42 15.24 23.68 18.15
N ARG A 43 15.05 22.37 18.07
CA ARG A 43 16.07 21.36 18.36
C ARG A 43 16.58 20.78 17.05
N TYR A 44 17.87 20.92 16.79
CA TYR A 44 18.56 20.29 15.68
C TYR A 44 19.35 19.10 16.18
N ILE A 45 19.16 17.93 15.58
CA ILE A 45 19.77 16.67 16.02
C ILE A 45 20.51 16.08 14.83
N ARG A 46 21.81 15.84 14.99
CA ARG A 46 22.69 15.38 13.90
C ARG A 46 23.46 14.13 14.28
N GLY A 47 23.60 13.22 13.33
CA GLY A 47 24.34 11.97 13.45
C GLY A 47 23.54 10.94 14.24
N ASN A 48 23.01 9.93 13.56
CA ASN A 48 22.18 8.87 14.14
C ASN A 48 20.99 9.44 14.92
N PHE A 49 20.23 10.34 14.29
CA PHE A 49 18.96 10.79 14.86
C PHE A 49 18.06 9.58 15.05
N LYS A 50 17.59 9.37 16.28
CA LYS A 50 16.72 8.24 16.62
C LYS A 50 15.65 8.68 17.59
N ILE A 51 14.44 8.19 17.36
CA ILE A 51 13.28 8.32 18.25
C ILE A 51 12.80 6.91 18.55
N GLU A 52 12.74 6.59 19.83
CA GLU A 52 12.24 5.31 20.33
C GLU A 52 10.96 5.55 21.13
N ASN A 53 9.89 4.90 20.71
CA ASN A 53 8.60 4.84 21.38
C ASN A 53 8.19 3.35 21.47
N PRO A 54 7.33 2.94 22.42
CA PRO A 54 6.79 1.58 22.45
C PRO A 54 6.23 1.09 21.11
N ASP A 55 5.60 1.98 20.33
CA ASP A 55 4.85 1.60 19.14
C ASP A 55 5.69 1.70 17.85
N TYR A 56 6.76 2.49 17.87
CA TYR A 56 7.60 2.68 16.69
C TYR A 56 9.05 3.10 17.01
N THR A 57 9.94 2.86 16.05
CA THR A 57 11.29 3.42 16.03
C THR A 57 11.51 4.21 14.75
N LEU A 58 11.87 5.49 14.88
CA LEU A 58 12.28 6.35 13.76
C LEU A 58 13.80 6.55 13.81
N THR A 59 14.49 6.33 12.69
CA THR A 59 15.92 6.64 12.53
C THR A 59 16.15 7.51 11.30
N ALA A 60 17.11 8.44 11.38
CA ALA A 60 17.61 9.17 10.22
C ALA A 60 19.02 9.74 10.47
N GLY A 61 19.62 10.34 9.44
CA GLY A 61 20.88 11.06 9.57
C GLY A 61 20.74 12.35 10.40
N GLN A 62 19.62 13.05 10.23
CA GLN A 62 19.33 14.30 10.95
C GLN A 62 17.85 14.43 11.31
N GLY A 63 17.59 15.15 12.40
CA GLY A 63 16.28 15.52 12.88
C GLY A 63 16.20 17.02 13.18
N LYS A 64 15.01 17.59 13.01
CA LYS A 64 14.65 18.93 13.46
C LYS A 64 13.29 18.85 14.15
N ILE A 65 13.18 19.44 15.33
CA ILE A 65 11.90 19.57 16.05
C ILE A 65 11.70 21.06 16.31
N ASP A 66 10.59 21.60 15.81
CA ASP A 66 10.23 23.01 15.99
C ASP A 66 8.97 23.10 16.84
N GLU A 67 9.13 23.47 18.11
CA GLU A 67 8.05 23.54 19.11
C GLU A 67 7.10 24.72 18.89
N LYS A 68 7.48 25.70 18.05
CA LYS A 68 6.57 26.82 17.72
C LYS A 68 5.60 26.44 16.61
N THR A 69 6.09 25.68 15.63
CA THR A 69 5.28 25.25 14.49
C THR A 69 4.70 23.86 14.69
N ASN A 70 5.10 23.14 15.74
CA ASN A 70 4.71 21.75 16.01
C ASN A 70 5.01 20.83 14.81
N ILE A 71 6.19 21.03 14.21
CA ILE A 71 6.68 20.23 13.07
C ILE A 71 7.95 19.49 13.48
N MET A 72 7.94 18.17 13.28
CA MET A 72 9.16 17.36 13.25
C MET A 72 9.56 17.08 11.80
N GLN A 73 10.85 17.18 11.52
CA GLN A 73 11.44 16.75 10.26
C GLN A 73 12.57 15.74 10.53
N ALA A 74 12.55 14.63 9.81
CA ALA A 74 13.66 13.68 9.70
C ALA A 74 14.18 13.69 8.26
N ILE A 75 15.50 13.71 8.07
CA ILE A 75 16.12 13.69 6.74
C ILE A 75 17.34 12.77 6.69
N VAL A 76 17.64 12.32 5.47
CA VAL A 76 18.75 11.43 5.12
C VAL A 76 18.52 10.01 5.66
N ASN A 77 18.25 9.06 4.76
CA ASN A 77 18.06 7.64 5.08
C ASN A 77 17.05 7.44 6.22
N VAL A 78 15.88 8.05 6.09
CA VAL A 78 14.83 7.96 7.08
C VAL A 78 14.25 6.55 7.03
N LYS A 79 14.12 5.93 8.20
CA LYS A 79 13.47 4.64 8.39
C LYS A 79 12.59 4.70 9.63
N LEU A 80 11.29 4.47 9.45
CA LEU A 80 10.29 4.32 10.50
C LEU A 80 9.90 2.84 10.55
N VAL A 81 10.02 2.22 11.71
CA VAL A 81 9.67 0.80 11.94
C VAL A 81 8.55 0.74 12.96
N GLN A 82 7.49 0.04 12.62
CA GLN A 82 6.38 -0.38 13.49
C GLN A 82 6.31 -1.92 13.46
N GLU A 83 5.41 -2.50 14.25
CA GLU A 83 5.28 -3.96 14.40
C GLU A 83 5.20 -4.69 13.04
N LYS A 84 4.29 -4.26 12.15
CA LYS A 84 4.07 -4.88 10.85
C LYS A 84 4.65 -4.11 9.65
N TYR A 85 5.01 -2.84 9.86
CA TYR A 85 5.36 -1.92 8.76
C TYR A 85 6.75 -1.34 8.91
N THR A 86 7.41 -1.14 7.77
CA THR A 86 8.60 -0.31 7.65
C THR A 86 8.39 0.71 6.56
N LEU A 87 8.46 1.99 6.89
CA LEU A 87 8.52 3.09 5.95
C LEU A 87 9.97 3.55 5.79
N THR A 88 10.48 3.61 4.56
CA THR A 88 11.76 4.23 4.22
C THR A 88 11.54 5.43 3.31
N CYS A 89 12.34 6.48 3.46
CA CYS A 89 12.34 7.65 2.56
C CYS A 89 13.58 8.53 2.78
N ASN A 90 13.78 9.56 1.96
CA ASN A 90 14.84 10.55 2.18
C ASN A 90 14.43 11.67 3.14
N LYS A 91 13.14 11.99 3.21
CA LYS A 91 12.61 13.04 4.09
C LYS A 91 11.21 12.68 4.59
N LEU A 92 11.03 12.79 5.90
CA LEU A 92 9.76 12.66 6.58
C LEU A 92 9.46 13.95 7.34
N ASN A 93 8.33 14.57 7.06
CA ASN A 93 7.78 15.65 7.88
C ASN A 93 6.59 15.10 8.67
N TYR A 94 6.51 15.44 9.95
CA TYR A 94 5.34 15.20 10.77
C TYR A 94 4.79 16.51 11.31
N TYR A 95 3.52 16.78 11.04
CA TYR A 95 2.78 17.93 11.50
C TYR A 95 1.95 17.47 12.70
N ILE A 96 2.41 17.80 13.91
CA ILE A 96 1.87 17.23 15.16
C ILE A 96 0.42 17.66 15.35
N ASP A 97 0.09 18.94 15.13
CA ASP A 97 -1.28 19.45 15.32
C ASP A 97 -2.30 18.82 14.35
N GLU A 98 -1.85 18.54 13.12
CA GLU A 98 -2.65 17.94 12.06
C GLU A 98 -2.67 16.40 12.16
N GLU A 99 -1.81 15.81 12.99
CA GLU A 99 -1.50 14.37 13.02
C GLU A 99 -1.31 13.80 11.61
N LYS A 100 -0.39 14.44 10.88
CA LYS A 100 -0.14 14.17 9.47
C LYS A 100 1.32 13.90 9.21
N ALA A 101 1.64 12.75 8.62
CA ALA A 101 2.99 12.41 8.18
C ALA A 101 3.10 12.54 6.65
N VAL A 102 4.19 13.14 6.16
CA VAL A 102 4.49 13.29 4.73
C VAL A 102 5.89 12.78 4.45
N ALA A 103 5.98 11.66 3.73
CA ALA A 103 7.22 11.03 3.30
C ALA A 103 7.50 11.33 1.83
N THR A 104 8.75 11.71 1.53
CA THR A 104 9.19 12.12 0.19
C THR A 104 10.62 11.67 -0.10
N GLY A 105 10.96 11.65 -1.39
CA GLY A 105 12.26 11.22 -1.89
C GLY A 105 12.38 9.70 -1.82
N GLN A 106 11.69 9.05 -2.75
CA GLN A 106 11.57 7.59 -2.87
C GLN A 106 10.98 6.92 -1.62
N PRO A 107 9.79 7.38 -1.15
CA PRO A 107 9.11 6.72 -0.06
C PRO A 107 8.68 5.29 -0.45
N MET A 108 8.88 4.36 0.47
CA MET A 108 8.49 2.96 0.31
C MET A 108 7.94 2.44 1.63
N ILE A 109 6.75 1.84 1.59
CA ILE A 109 6.18 1.08 2.70
C ILE A 109 6.38 -0.39 2.41
N ILE A 110 6.89 -1.12 3.39
CA ILE A 110 6.98 -2.58 3.37
C ILE A 110 6.15 -3.09 4.53
N GLU A 111 5.16 -3.90 4.21
CA GLU A 111 4.41 -4.72 5.15
C GLU A 111 4.97 -6.15 5.12
N ARG A 112 5.09 -6.76 6.29
CA ARG A 112 5.34 -8.21 6.42
C ARG A 112 4.33 -8.80 7.38
N ASP A 113 3.57 -9.75 6.90
CA ASP A 113 2.67 -10.55 7.72
C ASP A 113 3.22 -11.97 7.79
N ASN A 114 3.54 -12.40 9.02
CA ASN A 114 3.91 -13.79 9.29
C ASN A 114 2.59 -14.52 9.56
N GLY A 115 2.15 -15.38 8.64
CA GLY A 115 0.89 -16.10 8.78
C GLY A 115 0.71 -16.72 10.16
N ASP A 116 -0.49 -16.55 10.71
CA ASP A 116 -0.85 -16.93 12.08
C ASP A 116 -0.84 -18.47 12.21
N ASP A 117 0.13 -18.97 12.98
CA ASP A 117 0.22 -20.29 13.66
C ASP A 117 -0.54 -21.50 13.07
N SER A 118 -0.45 -21.72 11.76
CA SER A 118 -0.88 -22.96 11.11
C SER A 118 0.26 -23.57 10.30
N SER A 119 0.27 -24.90 10.19
CA SER A 119 1.39 -25.76 9.76
C SER A 119 1.99 -25.49 8.36
N GLU A 120 1.51 -24.47 7.63
CA GLU A 120 2.09 -23.92 6.41
C GLU A 120 2.35 -22.43 6.61
N VAL A 121 3.61 -22.04 6.86
CA VAL A 121 4.00 -20.63 7.03
C VAL A 121 4.05 -19.96 5.66
N VAL A 122 2.90 -19.46 5.19
CA VAL A 122 2.87 -18.52 4.07
C VAL A 122 3.13 -17.12 4.63
N ILE A 123 4.27 -16.54 4.25
CA ILE A 123 4.59 -15.15 4.61
C ILE A 123 4.11 -14.27 3.46
N HIS A 124 3.32 -13.25 3.77
CA HIS A 124 2.94 -12.23 2.81
C HIS A 124 3.86 -11.02 2.96
N SER A 125 4.33 -10.49 1.83
CA SER A 125 5.04 -9.20 1.82
C SER A 125 4.44 -8.29 0.78
N SER A 126 4.15 -7.08 1.21
CA SER A 126 3.57 -6.05 0.36
C SER A 126 4.48 -4.84 0.33
N GLU A 127 4.75 -4.33 -0.87
CA GLU A 127 5.56 -3.14 -1.10
C GLU A 127 4.71 -2.06 -1.78
N VAL A 128 4.71 -0.84 -1.23
CA VAL A 128 4.03 0.32 -1.80
C VAL A 128 5.03 1.44 -2.04
N THR A 129 5.09 1.93 -3.26
CA THR A 129 5.96 3.05 -3.65
C THR A 129 5.17 4.11 -4.41
N GLY A 130 5.62 5.35 -4.29
CA GLY A 130 5.19 6.51 -5.08
C GLY A 130 6.20 7.64 -4.90
N GLU A 131 5.93 8.83 -5.43
CA GLU A 131 6.80 9.99 -5.20
C GLU A 131 6.57 10.63 -3.82
N ARG A 132 5.33 10.56 -3.34
CA ARG A 132 4.92 11.09 -2.04
C ARG A 132 3.92 10.15 -1.35
N ILE A 133 4.15 9.90 -0.07
CA ILE A 133 3.21 9.17 0.79
C ILE A 133 2.77 10.08 1.92
N ILE A 134 1.46 10.22 2.09
CA ILE A 134 0.82 11.05 3.10
C ILE A 134 -0.03 10.14 3.97
N ASN A 135 0.19 10.18 5.27
CA ASN A 135 -0.68 9.53 6.24
C ASN A 135 -1.41 10.60 7.05
N PHE A 136 -2.73 10.51 7.07
CA PHE A 136 -3.64 11.31 7.88
C PHE A 136 -4.16 10.44 9.03
N VAL A 137 -3.55 10.55 10.21
CA VAL A 137 -3.81 9.65 11.34
C VAL A 137 -5.26 9.78 11.81
N LYS A 138 -5.74 11.02 12.00
CA LYS A 138 -7.14 11.29 12.43
C LYS A 138 -8.21 10.76 11.47
N GLU A 139 -7.88 10.70 10.19
CA GLU A 139 -8.80 10.27 9.15
C GLU A 139 -8.65 8.79 8.82
N ASP A 140 -7.68 8.12 9.45
CA ASP A 140 -7.29 6.74 9.20
C ASP A 140 -7.12 6.45 7.70
N ARG A 141 -6.39 7.36 7.05
CA ARG A 141 -6.29 7.47 5.59
C ARG A 141 -4.85 7.64 5.15
N VAL A 142 -4.46 6.84 4.17
CA VAL A 142 -3.16 6.94 3.48
C VAL A 142 -3.37 7.32 2.03
N VAL A 143 -2.58 8.27 1.55
CA VAL A 143 -2.54 8.70 0.15
C VAL A 143 -1.13 8.48 -0.38
N VAL A 144 -1.03 7.82 -1.51
CA VAL A 144 0.21 7.61 -2.26
C VAL A 144 0.01 8.30 -3.60
N GLU A 145 0.92 9.20 -3.94
CA GLU A 145 0.81 10.06 -5.12
C GLU A 145 1.98 9.83 -6.06
N ASP A 146 1.66 9.92 -7.35
CA ASP A 146 2.52 9.85 -8.52
C ASP A 146 3.30 8.53 -8.67
N ASN A 147 3.16 7.90 -9.85
CA ASN A 147 3.84 6.65 -10.21
C ASN A 147 3.66 5.54 -9.17
N VAL A 148 2.44 5.40 -8.65
CA VAL A 148 2.15 4.43 -7.60
C VAL A 148 2.34 3.02 -8.13
N LYS A 149 3.13 2.24 -7.39
CA LYS A 149 3.26 0.80 -7.57
C LYS A 149 2.98 0.12 -6.24
N VAL A 150 2.09 -0.86 -6.28
CA VAL A 150 1.84 -1.80 -5.20
C VAL A 150 2.23 -3.19 -5.69
N GLU A 151 3.03 -3.92 -4.94
CA GLU A 151 3.42 -5.29 -5.26
C GLU A 151 3.17 -6.18 -4.05
N LYS A 152 2.37 -7.24 -4.22
CA LYS A 152 2.17 -8.25 -3.21
C LYS A 152 2.81 -9.55 -3.66
N VAL A 153 3.63 -10.13 -2.78
CA VAL A 153 4.27 -11.42 -3.00
C VAL A 153 3.95 -12.36 -1.85
N ASN A 154 3.72 -13.63 -2.20
CA ASN A 154 3.65 -14.73 -1.25
C ASN A 154 5.02 -15.39 -1.17
N ILE A 155 5.43 -15.82 0.01
CA ILE A 155 6.65 -16.61 0.20
C ILE A 155 6.23 -18.04 0.45
N GLU A 156 6.42 -18.89 -0.54
CA GLU A 156 6.12 -20.32 -0.53
C GLU A 156 7.44 -21.08 -0.59
N ASP A 157 7.73 -21.94 0.41
CA ASP A 157 9.00 -22.69 0.51
C ASP A 157 10.26 -21.82 0.35
N GLY A 158 10.21 -20.59 0.89
CA GLY A 158 11.31 -19.61 0.79
C GLY A 158 11.45 -18.93 -0.58
N ARG A 159 10.54 -19.18 -1.53
CA ARG A 159 10.50 -18.54 -2.85
C ARG A 159 9.42 -17.46 -2.90
N LYS A 160 9.77 -16.30 -3.45
CA LYS A 160 8.80 -15.22 -3.73
C LYS A 160 7.97 -15.59 -4.95
N VAL A 161 6.66 -15.66 -4.79
CA VAL A 161 5.65 -15.84 -5.83
C VAL A 161 4.86 -14.55 -5.92
N LEU A 162 4.81 -13.93 -7.10
CA LEU A 162 4.01 -12.72 -7.32
C LEU A 162 2.53 -13.08 -7.21
N ASP A 163 1.83 -12.44 -6.28
CA ASP A 163 0.37 -12.50 -6.21
C ASP A 163 -0.22 -11.49 -7.21
N TYR A 164 0.05 -10.21 -6.97
CA TYR A 164 -0.34 -9.16 -7.91
C TYR A 164 0.59 -7.95 -7.87
N ARG A 165 0.49 -7.14 -8.93
CA ARG A 165 1.07 -5.81 -9.00
C ARG A 165 0.04 -4.81 -9.50
N LEU A 166 -0.17 -3.72 -8.77
CA LEU A 166 -1.03 -2.62 -9.16
C LEU A 166 -0.18 -1.39 -9.51
N PHE A 167 -0.52 -0.74 -10.62
CA PHE A 167 0.00 0.55 -11.02
C PHE A 167 -1.15 1.54 -11.15
N CYS A 168 -0.91 2.78 -10.75
CA CYS A 168 -1.82 3.92 -10.96
C CYS A 168 -1.08 5.24 -10.73
N ASP A 169 -1.71 6.36 -11.02
CA ASP A 169 -1.10 7.66 -10.71
C ASP A 169 -1.31 8.02 -9.23
N ASN A 170 -2.46 7.70 -8.64
CA ASN A 170 -2.74 7.97 -7.23
C ASN A 170 -3.53 6.84 -6.58
N LEU A 171 -3.18 6.54 -5.33
CA LEU A 171 -3.84 5.54 -4.50
C LEU A 171 -4.26 6.19 -3.18
N THR A 172 -5.50 5.99 -2.78
CA THR A 172 -5.98 6.31 -1.43
C THR A 172 -6.47 5.05 -0.76
N TYR A 173 -6.05 4.81 0.47
CA TYR A 173 -6.51 3.70 1.29
C TYR A 173 -7.11 4.25 2.59
N TYR A 174 -8.26 3.71 3.00
CA TYR A 174 -8.96 4.03 4.24
C TYR A 174 -8.93 2.78 5.11
N ASN A 175 -8.14 2.77 6.19
CA ASN A 175 -7.87 1.54 6.94
C ASN A 175 -9.14 1.03 7.65
N THR A 176 -9.87 1.89 8.36
CA THR A 176 -11.06 1.55 9.18
C THR A 176 -12.12 0.78 8.40
N VAL A 177 -12.28 1.10 7.12
CA VAL A 177 -13.33 0.52 6.25
C VAL A 177 -12.76 -0.45 5.21
N GLY A 178 -11.46 -0.75 5.27
CA GLY A 178 -10.79 -1.65 4.32
C GLY A 178 -11.06 -1.27 2.87
N LYS A 179 -10.88 0.01 2.51
CA LYS A 179 -11.23 0.53 1.17
C LYS A 179 -10.05 1.16 0.48
N ALA A 180 -9.71 0.66 -0.71
CA ALA A 180 -8.71 1.25 -1.58
C ALA A 180 -9.34 1.91 -2.81
N ILE A 181 -8.81 3.03 -3.25
CA ILE A 181 -9.20 3.74 -4.47
C ILE A 181 -7.93 4.07 -5.25
N ALA A 182 -7.74 3.43 -6.39
CA ALA A 182 -6.69 3.75 -7.35
C ALA A 182 -7.28 4.53 -8.52
N ILE A 183 -6.63 5.62 -8.94
CA ILE A 183 -7.11 6.47 -10.03
C ILE A 183 -6.00 6.75 -11.03
N CYS A 184 -6.44 6.92 -12.29
CA CYS A 184 -5.67 7.19 -13.48
C CYS A 184 -4.66 6.08 -13.83
N ASN A 185 -4.68 5.66 -15.10
CA ASN A 185 -3.77 4.64 -15.65
C ASN A 185 -3.73 3.35 -14.82
N VAL A 186 -4.89 2.93 -14.29
CA VAL A 186 -4.94 1.76 -13.43
C VAL A 186 -4.61 0.51 -14.24
N LYS A 187 -3.62 -0.23 -13.78
CA LYS A 187 -3.23 -1.53 -14.32
C LYS A 187 -3.00 -2.50 -13.17
N ILE A 188 -3.67 -3.65 -13.19
CA ILE A 188 -3.33 -4.76 -12.30
C ILE A 188 -2.77 -5.90 -13.13
N GLU A 189 -1.61 -6.40 -12.72
CA GLU A 189 -1.00 -7.62 -13.23
C GLU A 189 -1.12 -8.74 -12.20
N ARG A 190 -1.49 -9.93 -12.65
CA ARG A 190 -1.47 -11.19 -11.91
C ARG A 190 -0.74 -12.24 -12.74
N LEU A 191 -0.54 -13.42 -12.16
CA LEU A 191 0.11 -14.54 -12.86
C LEU A 191 -0.58 -14.89 -14.19
N ASP A 192 -1.91 -14.87 -14.22
CA ASP A 192 -2.71 -15.38 -15.34
C ASP A 192 -3.49 -14.32 -16.09
N SER A 193 -3.45 -13.06 -15.63
CA SER A 193 -4.36 -12.01 -16.09
C SER A 193 -3.80 -10.61 -15.90
N VAL A 194 -4.26 -9.70 -16.73
CA VAL A 194 -4.00 -8.27 -16.63
C VAL A 194 -5.30 -7.50 -16.80
N ALA A 195 -5.55 -6.55 -15.92
CA ALA A 195 -6.72 -5.68 -15.94
C ALA A 195 -6.32 -4.21 -16.09
N TYR A 196 -7.13 -3.43 -16.80
CA TYR A 196 -6.93 -2.00 -17.01
C TYR A 196 -8.21 -1.21 -16.72
N GLY A 197 -8.06 0.04 -16.28
CA GLY A 197 -9.15 1.01 -16.23
C GLY A 197 -8.70 2.41 -15.81
N ASP A 198 -9.64 3.34 -15.76
CA ASP A 198 -9.38 4.72 -15.34
C ASP A 198 -9.45 4.86 -13.81
N ARG A 199 -10.24 4.00 -13.14
CA ARG A 199 -10.36 3.94 -11.68
C ARG A 199 -10.58 2.50 -11.23
N LEU A 200 -10.01 2.17 -10.09
CA LEU A 200 -10.30 0.96 -9.35
C LEU A 200 -10.72 1.27 -7.92
N VAL A 201 -11.73 0.56 -7.44
CA VAL A 201 -12.13 0.58 -6.03
C VAL A 201 -12.09 -0.85 -5.50
N PHE A 202 -11.41 -1.05 -4.39
CA PHE A 202 -11.39 -2.30 -3.66
C PHE A 202 -12.14 -2.14 -2.33
N TYR A 203 -12.99 -3.10 -2.01
CA TYR A 203 -13.73 -3.22 -0.76
C TYR A 203 -13.34 -4.54 -0.12
N GLU A 204 -12.56 -4.47 0.95
CA GLU A 204 -11.96 -5.63 1.60
C GLU A 204 -13.00 -6.53 2.25
N GLU A 205 -13.87 -5.96 3.09
CA GLU A 205 -14.91 -6.72 3.80
C GLU A 205 -15.88 -7.45 2.85
N GLU A 206 -16.08 -6.90 1.64
CA GLU A 206 -16.97 -7.47 0.63
C GLU A 206 -16.26 -8.40 -0.35
N GLY A 207 -14.92 -8.47 -0.30
CA GLY A 207 -14.13 -9.15 -1.33
C GLY A 207 -14.45 -8.63 -2.73
N ARG A 208 -14.64 -7.31 -2.90
CA ARG A 208 -15.17 -6.72 -4.14
C ARG A 208 -14.18 -5.74 -4.77
N ILE A 209 -13.88 -5.95 -6.05
CA ILE A 209 -13.16 -4.99 -6.88
C ILE A 209 -14.10 -4.40 -7.92
N GLU A 210 -14.04 -3.09 -8.12
CA GLU A 210 -14.70 -2.40 -9.22
C GLU A 210 -13.68 -1.66 -10.07
N ILE A 211 -13.59 -2.02 -11.36
CA ILE A 211 -12.78 -1.32 -12.35
C ILE A 211 -13.72 -0.52 -13.24
N VAL A 212 -13.50 0.79 -13.36
CA VAL A 212 -14.39 1.74 -14.04
C VAL A 212 -13.60 2.58 -15.03
N GLY A 213 -14.22 2.85 -16.18
CA GLY A 213 -13.64 3.66 -17.24
C GLY A 213 -12.67 2.85 -18.08
N ASN A 214 -13.02 2.63 -19.36
CA ASN A 214 -12.26 1.80 -20.30
C ASN A 214 -11.83 0.44 -19.71
N ALA A 215 -12.69 -0.15 -18.87
CA ALA A 215 -12.37 -1.34 -18.11
C ALA A 215 -12.16 -2.53 -19.04
N SER A 216 -11.01 -3.19 -18.91
CA SER A 216 -10.70 -4.41 -19.66
C SER A 216 -9.96 -5.41 -18.80
N VAL A 217 -10.16 -6.69 -19.08
CA VAL A 217 -9.40 -7.79 -18.48
C VAL A 217 -8.99 -8.72 -19.61
N LYS A 218 -7.70 -9.06 -19.64
CA LYS A 218 -7.11 -10.03 -20.56
C LYS A 218 -6.50 -11.17 -19.75
N ARG A 219 -6.81 -12.40 -20.12
CA ARG A 219 -6.23 -13.61 -19.53
C ARG A 219 -5.21 -14.24 -20.47
N ASN A 220 -4.29 -15.01 -19.91
CA ASN A 220 -3.23 -15.69 -20.67
C ASN A 220 -3.78 -16.75 -21.62
N ASN A 221 -4.97 -17.30 -21.35
CA ASN A 221 -5.64 -18.23 -22.24
C ASN A 221 -6.21 -17.57 -23.50
N GLY A 222 -6.13 -16.23 -23.62
CA GLY A 222 -6.66 -15.46 -24.75
C GLY A 222 -8.07 -14.90 -24.51
N ASP A 223 -8.69 -15.17 -23.35
CA ASP A 223 -9.97 -14.56 -23.00
C ASP A 223 -9.78 -13.06 -22.75
N GLU A 224 -10.59 -12.25 -23.41
CA GLU A 224 -10.59 -10.80 -23.23
C GLU A 224 -12.02 -10.31 -23.00
N VAL A 225 -12.21 -9.43 -22.01
CA VAL A 225 -13.49 -8.81 -21.71
C VAL A 225 -13.35 -7.30 -21.59
N TYR A 226 -14.34 -6.59 -22.13
CA TYR A 226 -14.35 -5.12 -22.19
C TYR A 226 -15.71 -4.56 -21.76
N GLY A 227 -15.70 -3.49 -20.96
CA GLY A 227 -16.91 -2.79 -20.54
C GLY A 227 -16.65 -1.37 -20.05
N GLU A 228 -17.71 -0.65 -19.68
CA GLU A 228 -17.55 0.61 -18.96
C GLU A 228 -17.21 0.39 -17.49
N LYS A 229 -17.69 -0.71 -16.90
CA LYS A 229 -17.39 -1.13 -15.54
C LYS A 229 -17.31 -2.65 -15.47
N ILE A 230 -16.30 -3.17 -14.79
CA ILE A 230 -16.12 -4.58 -14.47
C ILE A 230 -16.11 -4.70 -12.94
N VAL A 231 -16.96 -5.56 -12.39
CA VAL A 231 -16.99 -5.88 -10.95
C VAL A 231 -16.56 -7.32 -10.77
N TYR A 232 -15.58 -7.53 -9.91
CA TYR A 232 -15.11 -8.85 -9.51
C TYR A 232 -15.39 -9.08 -8.03
N PHE A 233 -15.94 -10.24 -7.70
CA PHE A 233 -16.14 -10.71 -6.33
C PHE A 233 -15.14 -11.86 -6.09
N THR A 234 -14.17 -11.64 -5.20
CA THR A 234 -13.09 -12.59 -4.89
C THR A 234 -13.62 -13.87 -4.29
N ASP A 235 -14.63 -13.78 -3.43
CA ASP A 235 -15.10 -14.92 -2.63
C ASP A 235 -16.07 -15.83 -3.38
N ALA A 236 -16.79 -15.24 -4.34
CA ALA A 236 -17.80 -15.94 -5.13
C ALA A 236 -17.31 -16.31 -6.53
N ASP A 237 -16.06 -15.95 -6.85
CA ASP A 237 -15.48 -16.05 -8.18
C ASP A 237 -16.46 -15.63 -9.29
N ARG A 238 -16.94 -14.39 -9.16
CA ARG A 238 -18.00 -13.86 -10.03
C ARG A 238 -17.55 -12.56 -10.66
N VAL A 239 -17.75 -12.45 -11.97
CA VAL A 239 -17.50 -11.22 -12.73
C VAL A 239 -18.83 -10.67 -13.28
N LEU A 240 -19.07 -9.38 -13.07
CA LEU A 240 -20.15 -8.63 -13.71
C LEU A 240 -19.55 -7.60 -14.65
N ILE A 241 -20.02 -7.56 -15.90
CA ILE A 241 -19.57 -6.60 -16.90
C ILE A 241 -20.74 -5.71 -17.27
N PHE A 242 -20.61 -4.43 -16.96
CA PHE A 242 -21.62 -3.42 -17.25
C PHE A 242 -21.30 -2.72 -18.56
N LYS A 243 -22.33 -2.60 -19.43
CA LYS A 243 -22.21 -2.10 -20.80
C LYS A 243 -21.07 -2.78 -21.55
N ALA A 244 -21.16 -4.12 -21.61
CA ALA A 244 -20.19 -4.94 -22.29
C ALA A 244 -20.02 -4.49 -23.75
N LYS A 245 -18.77 -4.24 -24.16
CA LYS A 245 -18.43 -3.83 -25.53
C LYS A 245 -18.02 -5.02 -26.39
N ALA A 246 -17.28 -5.95 -25.81
CA ALA A 246 -16.82 -7.16 -26.48
C ALA A 246 -16.38 -8.22 -25.44
N ALA A 247 -16.52 -9.48 -25.82
CA ALA A 247 -15.84 -10.60 -25.18
C ALA A 247 -15.21 -11.46 -26.29
N VAL A 248 -13.90 -11.71 -26.20
CA VAL A 248 -13.19 -12.63 -27.09
C VAL A 248 -12.92 -13.88 -26.27
N ILE A 249 -13.47 -15.01 -26.71
CA ILE A 249 -13.22 -16.32 -26.12
C ILE A 249 -12.64 -17.17 -27.26
N PRO A 250 -11.39 -17.63 -27.17
CA PRO A 250 -10.81 -18.47 -28.20
C PRO A 250 -11.70 -19.72 -28.36
N GLY A 251 -12.21 -19.92 -29.57
CA GLY A 251 -13.04 -21.08 -29.86
C GLY A 251 -12.25 -22.35 -29.58
N GLY A 252 -12.78 -23.22 -28.72
CA GLY A 252 -12.35 -24.60 -28.66
C GLY A 252 -12.45 -25.16 -30.08
N GLY A 253 -11.31 -25.49 -30.68
CA GLY A 253 -11.27 -26.09 -32.00
C GLY A 253 -12.23 -27.27 -31.99
N GLY A 254 -13.30 -27.15 -32.78
CA GLY A 254 -14.15 -28.29 -33.05
C GLY A 254 -13.25 -29.33 -33.72
N GLU A 255 -12.97 -30.42 -33.00
CA GLU A 255 -12.56 -31.66 -33.64
C GLU A 255 -13.63 -31.97 -34.69
N LYS A 256 -13.23 -31.88 -35.96
CA LYS A 256 -13.95 -32.47 -37.08
C LYS A 256 -13.43 -33.88 -37.29
#